data_AF-A0A3B8PVE4-F1
#
_entry.id   AF-A0A3B8PVE4-F1
#
_cell.length_a   1.000
_cell.length_b   1.000
_cell.length_c   1.000
_cell.angle_alpha   90.00
_cell.angle_beta   90.00
_cell.angle_gamma   90.00
#
_symmetry.space_group_name_H-M   'P 1'
#
loop_
_entity.id
_entity.type
_entity.pdbx_description
1 polymer ?
#
loop_
_entity_poly.entity_id
_entity_poly.type
_entity_poly.pdbx_seq_one_letter_code
_entity_poly.pdbx_strand_id
1 'polypeptide(L)' 'MNSPGLHLQNVTLRLGGRLLVAPLNVTISPGEVVTLMGESGVGKSSLLAYL' A
#
# COMPACT_ATOMS: atom_id res chain seq x y z
N MET A 1 5.50 22.88 -11.52
CA MET A 1 5.57 21.45 -11.90
C MET A 1 6.01 20.67 -10.67
N ASN A 2 5.06 20.22 -9.85
CA ASN A 2 5.36 19.37 -8.69
C ASN A 2 4.09 18.57 -8.39
N SER A 3 3.83 17.54 -9.18
CA SER A 3 2.75 16.60 -8.88
C SER A 3 3.31 15.56 -7.93
N PRO A 4 2.87 15.47 -6.67
CA PRO A 4 3.37 14.46 -5.75
C PRO A 4 2.89 13.07 -6.20
N GLY A 5 3.80 12.11 -6.23
CA GLY A 5 3.49 10.68 -6.39
C GLY A 5 2.99 10.06 -5.08
N LEU A 6 2.66 8.77 -5.09
CA LEU A 6 2.38 8.03 -3.86
C LEU A 6 3.69 7.60 -3.21
N HIS A 7 3.92 8.00 -1.96
CA HIS A 7 5.09 7.59 -1.19
C HIS A 7 4.65 6.93 0.12
N LEU A 8 4.91 5.63 0.24
CA LEU A 8 4.70 4.87 1.47
C LEU A 8 6.06 4.52 2.05
N GLN A 9 6.27 4.89 3.31
CA GLN A 9 7.50 4.61 4.04
C GLN A 9 7.16 3.90 5.34
N ASN A 10 7.72 2.70 5.52
CA ASN A 10 7.54 1.86 6.70
C ASN A 10 6.07 1.63 7.09
N VAL A 11 5.19 1.54 6.09
CA VAL A 11 3.75 1.37 6.34
C VAL A 11 3.49 -0.05 6.83
N THR A 12 2.81 -0.15 7.97
CA THR A 12 2.37 -1.41 8.56
C THR A 12 0.86 -1.34 8.78
N LEU A 13 0.12 -2.32 8.27
CA LEU A 13 -1.32 -2.42 8.43
C LEU A 13 -1.67 -3.61 9.33
N ARG A 14 -2.44 -3.32 10.38
CA ARG A 14 -3.06 -4.33 11.25
C ARG A 14 -4.57 -4.16 11.24
N LEU A 15 -5.29 -5.27 11.19
CA LEU A 15 -6.75 -5.30 11.30
C LEU A 15 -7.16 -6.28 12.39
N GLY A 16 -7.86 -5.81 13.41
CA GLY A 16 -8.22 -6.64 14.56
C GLY A 16 -7.02 -7.29 15.26
N GLY A 17 -5.88 -6.58 15.32
CA GLY A 17 -4.62 -7.09 15.88
C GLY A 17 -3.79 -7.98 14.93
N ARG A 18 -4.39 -8.56 13.89
CA ARG A 18 -3.69 -9.35 12.88
C ARG A 18 -2.84 -8.46 11.97
N LEU A 19 -1.58 -8.85 11.76
CA LEU A 19 -0.69 -8.23 10.79
C LEU A 19 -1.11 -8.62 9.37
N LEU A 20 -1.41 -7.63 8.53
CA LEU A 20 -1.79 -7.84 7.13
C LEU A 20 -0.68 -7.41 6.17
N VAL A 21 -0.14 -6.21 6.37
CA VAL A 21 0.95 -5.66 5.55
C VAL A 21 2.05 -5.18 6.50
N ALA A 22 3.28 -5.63 6.32
CA ALA A 22 4.39 -5.16 7.14
C ALA A 22 5.76 -5.52 6.57
N PRO A 23 6.74 -4.61 6.74
CA PRO A 23 6.66 -3.18 6.42
C PRO A 23 6.68 -2.96 4.90
N LEU A 24 5.87 -2.02 4.41
CA LEU A 24 5.82 -1.65 3.00
C LEU A 24 6.53 -0.32 2.75
N ASN A 25 7.48 -0.36 1.81
CA ASN A 25 8.14 0.81 1.24
C ASN A 25 7.87 0.79 -0.26
N VAL A 26 7.15 1.80 -0.76
CA VAL A 26 6.88 1.94 -2.21
C VAL A 26 6.81 3.41 -2.59
N THR A 27 7.29 3.71 -3.78
CA THR A 27 7.12 5.01 -4.44
C THR A 27 6.49 4.77 -5.79
N ILE A 28 5.41 5.48 -6.10
CA ILE A 28 4.73 5.45 -7.39
C ILE A 28 4.75 6.86 -7.96
N SER A 29 5.35 7.01 -9.13
CA SER A 29 5.51 8.31 -9.78
C SER A 29 4.19 8.83 -10.36
N PRO A 30 4.01 10.14 -10.52
CA PRO A 30 2.84 10.67 -11.23
C PRO A 30 2.71 10.06 -12.63
N GLY A 31 1.52 9.54 -12.95
CA GLY A 31 1.24 8.89 -14.24
C GLY A 31 1.66 7.42 -14.33
N GLU A 32 2.32 6.87 -13.29
CA GLU A 32 2.65 5.46 -13.21
C GLU A 32 1.43 4.63 -12.79
N VAL A 33 1.23 3.49 -13.44
CA VAL A 33 0.16 2.54 -13.12
C VAL A 33 0.78 1.27 -12.56
N VAL A 34 0.41 0.92 -11.32
CA VAL A 34 0.92 -0.24 -10.60
C VAL A 34 -0.23 -1.16 -10.22
N THR A 35 0.00 -2.48 -10.25
CA THR A 35 -0.97 -3.47 -9.78
C THR A 35 -0.55 -4.03 -8.43
N LEU A 36 -1.46 -4.02 -7.46
CA LEU A 36 -1.28 -4.70 -6.17
C LEU A 36 -1.79 -6.15 -6.27
N MET A 37 -0.86 -7.11 -6.21
CA MET A 37 -1.15 -8.55 -6.32
C MET A 37 -0.87 -9.31 -5.03
N GLY A 38 -1.46 -10.49 -4.89
CA GLY A 38 -1.29 -11.39 -3.74
C GLY A 38 -2.54 -12.23 -3.47
N GLU A 39 -2.42 -13.23 -2.59
CA GLU A 39 -3.50 -14.16 -2.24
C GLU A 39 -4.73 -13.46 -1.63
N SER A 40 -5.89 -14.13 -1.66
CA SER A 40 -7.10 -13.63 -0.98
C SER A 40 -6.87 -13.50 0.53
N GLY A 41 -7.35 -12.42 1.13
CA GLY A 41 -7.20 -12.18 2.57
C GLY A 41 -5.83 -11.67 3.04
N VAL A 42 -4.86 -11.47 2.16
CA VAL A 42 -3.53 -10.90 2.52
C VAL A 42 -3.58 -9.40 2.89
N GLY A 43 -4.72 -8.73 2.67
CA GLY A 43 -4.91 -7.33 3.04
C GLY A 43 -4.82 -6.32 1.91
N LYS A 44 -4.89 -6.74 0.64
CA LYS A 44 -4.88 -5.82 -0.52
C LYS A 44 -5.99 -4.76 -0.45
N SER A 45 -7.24 -5.17 -0.28
CA SER A 45 -8.37 -4.25 -0.15
C SER A 45 -8.26 -3.38 1.10
N SER A 46 -7.73 -3.93 2.19
CA SER A 46 -7.49 -3.18 3.43
C SER A 46 -6.38 -2.13 3.25
N LEU A 47 -5.33 -2.43 2.48
CA LEU A 47 -4.29 -1.47 2.12
C LEU A 47 -4.87 -0.36 1.26
N LEU A 48 -5.62 -0.70 0.21
CA LEU A 48 -6.26 0.29 -0.67
C LEU A 48 -7.28 1.18 0.05
N ALA A 49 -7.96 0.67 1.08
CA ALA A 49 -8.88 1.47 1.89
C ALA A 49 -8.18 2.39 2.90
N TYR A 50 -6.90 2.11 3.21
CA TYR A 50 -6.08 2.94 4.07
C TYR A 50 -5.41 4.09 3.31
N LEU A 51 -5.08 3.88 2.03
CA LEU A 51 -4.52 4.89 1.12
C LEU A 51 -5.56 5.96 0.75
#